data_AF-A0A850NX08-F1
#
_entry.id   AF-A0A850NX08-F1
#
_cell.length_a   1.000
_cell.length_b   1.000
_cell.length_c   1.000
_cell.angle_alpha   90.00
_cell.angle_beta   90.00
_cell.angle_gamma   90.00
#
_symmetry.space_group_name_H-M   'P 1'
#
loop_
_entity.id
_entity.type
_entity.pdbx_description
1 polymer ?
#
loop_
_entity_poly.entity_id
_entity_poly.type
_entity_poly.pdbx_seq_one_letter_code
_entity_poly.pdbx_strand_id
1 'polypeptide(L)'
;MFEDWLADVKRYVPDPDETAVAGIIRYCGIALQTRDASLVSFGDPEETGRVREHFLKRKLGLSDSDDVLDHEIAAVGHRMNDTTFRNRVTVYYLLAERFGKLGVFHHDSPAAAPLAEAPVVAPVIAEPVVTEPVVAEPAIAPPPP
;
A
#
# COMPACT_ATOMS: atom_id res chain seq x y z
N MET A 1 12.70 -19.55 -3.23
CA MET A 1 11.22 -19.45 -3.18
C MET A 1 10.68 -18.76 -1.92
N PHE A 2 11.42 -18.60 -0.81
CA PHE A 2 11.10 -17.63 0.25
C PHE A 2 12.02 -16.41 0.11
N GLU A 3 13.32 -16.67 -0.09
CA GLU A 3 14.36 -15.65 -0.24
C GLU A 3 14.10 -14.70 -1.40
N ASP A 4 13.49 -15.16 -2.49
CA ASP A 4 13.11 -14.32 -3.64
C ASP A 4 12.06 -13.26 -3.24
N TRP A 5 11.04 -13.67 -2.48
CA TRP A 5 10.03 -12.75 -1.99
C TRP A 5 10.59 -11.82 -0.93
N LEU A 6 11.42 -12.35 -0.04
CA LEU A 6 12.08 -11.55 0.98
C LEU A 6 13.00 -10.50 0.35
N ALA A 7 13.76 -10.87 -0.69
CA ALA A 7 14.61 -9.95 -1.43
C ALA A 7 13.77 -8.84 -2.11
N ASP A 8 12.60 -9.18 -2.65
CA ASP A 8 11.69 -8.20 -3.24
C ASP A 8 11.12 -7.23 -2.19
N VAL A 9 10.72 -7.73 -1.02
CA VAL A 9 10.28 -6.89 0.10
C VAL A 9 11.42 -6.00 0.60
N LYS A 10 12.65 -6.54 0.69
CA LYS A 10 13.85 -5.79 1.10
C LYS A 10 14.16 -4.57 0.23
N ARG A 11 13.68 -4.54 -1.02
CA ARG A 11 13.81 -3.37 -1.91
C ARG A 11 13.03 -2.16 -1.38
N TYR A 12 11.91 -2.40 -0.69
CA TYR A 12 11.02 -1.37 -0.21
C TYR A 12 11.16 -1.13 1.29
N VAL A 13 11.44 -2.18 2.06
CA VAL A 13 11.55 -2.14 3.52
C VAL A 13 12.92 -2.70 3.90
N PRO A 14 13.83 -1.89 4.48
CA PRO A 14 15.22 -2.30 4.71
C PRO A 14 15.35 -3.45 5.72
N ASP A 15 14.45 -3.51 6.71
CA ASP A 15 14.42 -4.55 7.75
C ASP A 15 13.02 -5.19 7.83
N PRO A 16 12.69 -6.12 6.90
CA PRO A 16 11.37 -6.71 6.87
C PRO A 16 11.23 -7.88 7.85
N ASP A 17 10.05 -7.99 8.46
CA ASP A 17 9.71 -9.08 9.35
C ASP A 17 9.55 -10.39 8.56
N GLU A 18 10.58 -11.23 8.64
CA GLU A 18 10.63 -12.53 7.95
C GLU A 18 9.48 -13.46 8.37
N THR A 19 9.00 -13.35 9.61
CA THR A 19 7.88 -14.13 10.13
C THR A 19 6.57 -13.71 9.47
N ALA A 20 6.34 -12.40 9.36
CA ALA A 20 5.20 -11.86 8.64
C ALA A 20 5.24 -12.24 7.15
N VAL A 21 6.41 -12.13 6.50
CA VAL A 21 6.58 -12.54 5.09
C VAL A 21 6.22 -14.03 4.91
N ALA A 22 6.72 -14.91 5.78
CA ALA A 22 6.40 -16.34 5.73
C ALA A 22 4.89 -16.60 5.92
N GLY A 23 4.24 -15.89 6.85
CA GLY A 23 2.80 -15.96 7.06
C GLY A 23 1.98 -15.48 5.85
N ILE A 24 2.44 -14.42 5.18
CA ILE A 24 1.82 -13.90 3.95
C ILE A 24 1.99 -14.91 2.80
N ILE A 25 3.17 -15.50 2.62
CA ILE A 25 3.41 -16.52 1.59
C ILE A 25 2.46 -17.70 1.80
N ARG A 26 2.32 -18.16 3.05
CA ARG A 26 1.39 -19.24 3.41
C ARG A 26 -0.07 -18.86 3.14
N TYR A 27 -0.44 -17.62 3.41
CA TYR A 27 -1.78 -17.11 3.10
C TYR A 27 -2.04 -17.04 1.59
N CYS A 28 -1.06 -16.58 0.80
CA CYS A 28 -1.18 -16.52 -0.65
C CYS A 28 -1.28 -17.92 -1.27
N GLY A 29 -0.55 -18.92 -0.74
CA GLY A 29 -0.74 -20.34 -1.06
C GLY A 29 -0.82 -20.64 -2.57
N ILE A 30 -1.99 -21.07 -3.03
CA ILE A 30 -2.26 -21.40 -4.46
C ILE A 30 -2.05 -20.19 -5.38
N ALA A 31 -2.28 -18.96 -4.90
CA ALA A 31 -2.08 -17.76 -5.69
C ALA A 31 -0.62 -17.59 -6.16
N LEU A 32 0.35 -18.20 -5.48
CA LEU A 32 1.76 -18.15 -5.89
C LEU A 32 2.14 -19.22 -6.91
N GLN A 33 1.25 -20.17 -7.22
CA GLN A 33 1.53 -21.25 -8.18
C GLN A 33 1.43 -20.80 -9.64
N THR A 34 0.79 -19.66 -9.92
CA THR A 34 0.62 -19.13 -11.28
C THR A 34 1.10 -17.70 -11.34
N ARG A 35 1.78 -17.34 -12.44
CA ARG A 35 2.36 -16.01 -12.62
C ARG A 35 1.32 -14.90 -12.45
N ASP A 36 0.17 -15.00 -13.11
CA ASP A 36 -0.86 -13.95 -13.05
C ASP A 36 -1.47 -13.81 -11.66
N ALA A 37 -1.62 -14.92 -10.92
CA ALA A 37 -2.10 -14.88 -9.55
C ALA A 37 -1.01 -14.44 -8.54
N SER A 38 0.27 -14.50 -8.90
CA SER A 38 1.35 -14.00 -8.04
C SER A 38 1.52 -12.49 -8.12
N LEU A 39 0.88 -11.83 -9.09
CA LEU A 39 0.99 -10.40 -9.36
C LEU A 39 -0.31 -9.67 -9.00
N VAL A 40 -0.19 -8.39 -8.67
CA VAL A 40 -1.33 -7.50 -8.41
C VAL A 40 -1.34 -6.37 -9.44
N SER A 41 -2.49 -6.21 -10.09
CA SER A 41 -2.74 -5.17 -11.09
C SER A 41 -3.43 -3.97 -10.45
N PHE A 42 -2.67 -2.96 -10.05
CA PHE A 42 -3.22 -1.71 -9.52
C PHE A 42 -3.97 -0.87 -10.57
N GLY A 43 -3.74 -1.13 -11.86
CA GLY A 43 -4.47 -0.48 -12.95
C GLY A 43 -5.84 -1.09 -13.23
N ASP A 44 -6.19 -2.18 -12.54
CA ASP A 44 -7.48 -2.86 -12.70
C ASP A 44 -8.34 -2.62 -11.43
N PRO A 45 -9.47 -1.89 -11.55
CA PRO A 45 -10.29 -1.54 -10.38
C PRO A 45 -10.98 -2.75 -9.76
N GLU A 46 -11.23 -3.82 -10.52
CA GLU A 46 -11.78 -5.06 -9.96
C GLU A 46 -10.74 -5.77 -9.09
N GLU A 47 -9.48 -5.79 -9.52
CA GLU A 47 -8.38 -6.35 -8.74
C GLU A 47 -8.12 -5.56 -7.45
N THR A 48 -8.05 -4.23 -7.50
CA THR A 48 -7.90 -3.41 -6.30
C THR A 48 -9.09 -3.56 -5.36
N GLY A 49 -10.31 -3.61 -5.89
CA GLY A 49 -11.53 -3.90 -5.13
C GLY A 49 -11.47 -5.25 -4.42
N ARG A 50 -10.97 -6.30 -5.07
CA ARG A 50 -10.78 -7.62 -4.42
C ARG A 50 -9.75 -7.57 -3.31
N VAL A 51 -8.62 -6.89 -3.50
CA VAL A 51 -7.63 -6.69 -2.43
C VAL A 51 -8.25 -5.93 -1.26
N ARG A 52 -9.03 -4.88 -1.52
CA ARG A 52 -9.73 -4.11 -0.50
C ARG A 52 -10.71 -4.98 0.31
N GLU A 53 -11.61 -5.68 -0.36
CA GLU A 53 -12.65 -6.46 0.30
C GLU A 53 -12.12 -7.73 0.99
N HIS A 54 -11.25 -8.49 0.32
CA HIS A 54 -10.80 -9.78 0.80
C HIS A 54 -9.57 -9.70 1.70
N PHE A 55 -8.64 -8.79 1.39
CA PHE A 55 -7.42 -8.65 2.18
C PHE A 55 -7.59 -7.59 3.28
N LEU A 56 -7.88 -6.34 2.94
CA LEU A 56 -7.94 -5.26 3.93
C LEU A 56 -9.10 -5.45 4.93
N LYS A 57 -10.33 -5.62 4.43
CA LYS A 57 -11.50 -5.75 5.30
C LYS A 57 -11.59 -7.13 5.96
N ARG A 58 -11.55 -8.21 5.18
CA ARG A 58 -11.72 -9.57 5.74
C ARG A 58 -10.48 -10.11 6.45
N LYS A 59 -9.28 -9.95 5.90
CA LYS A 59 -8.07 -10.55 6.49
C LYS A 59 -7.44 -9.67 7.57
N LEU A 60 -7.31 -8.36 7.34
CA LEU A 60 -6.75 -7.43 8.32
C LEU A 60 -7.78 -6.86 9.30
N GLY A 61 -9.08 -7.06 9.02
CA GLY A 61 -10.16 -6.59 9.89
C GLY A 61 -10.29 -5.07 9.90
N LEU A 62 -9.95 -4.40 8.80
CA LEU A 62 -10.09 -2.94 8.69
C LEU A 62 -11.57 -2.59 8.47
N SER A 63 -12.04 -1.59 9.21
CA SER A 63 -13.42 -1.09 9.16
C SER A 63 -13.49 0.32 8.58
N ASP A 64 -12.38 0.80 8.01
CA ASP A 64 -12.29 2.09 7.35
C ASP A 64 -13.15 2.14 6.08
N SER A 65 -13.48 3.37 5.66
CA SER A 65 -14.22 3.61 4.43
C SER A 65 -13.44 3.15 3.20
N ASP A 66 -14.18 2.76 2.17
CA ASP A 66 -13.65 2.33 0.87
C ASP A 66 -12.63 3.33 0.31
N ASP A 67 -12.94 4.63 0.33
CA ASP A 67 -12.06 5.69 -0.15
C ASP A 67 -10.69 5.72 0.56
N VAL A 68 -10.67 5.46 1.87
CA VAL A 68 -9.42 5.42 2.66
C VAL A 68 -8.61 4.19 2.25
N LEU A 69 -9.26 3.04 2.13
CA LEU A 69 -8.58 1.80 1.76
C LEU A 69 -8.05 1.86 0.32
N ASP A 70 -8.80 2.43 -0.63
CA ASP A 70 -8.34 2.63 -2.00
C ASP A 70 -7.20 3.64 -2.08
N HIS A 71 -7.25 4.73 -1.30
CA HIS A 71 -6.15 5.68 -1.21
C HIS A 71 -4.86 4.98 -0.77
N GLU A 72 -4.94 4.12 0.24
CA GLU A 72 -3.78 3.37 0.75
C GLU A 72 -3.28 2.31 -0.25
N ILE A 73 -4.19 1.63 -0.95
CA ILE A 73 -3.83 0.73 -2.07
C ILE A 73 -3.13 1.50 -3.18
N ALA A 74 -3.64 2.66 -3.57
CA ALA A 74 -3.03 3.51 -4.59
C ALA A 74 -1.66 4.02 -4.15
N ALA A 75 -1.49 4.40 -2.87
CA ALA A 75 -0.21 4.83 -2.31
C ALA A 75 0.83 3.70 -2.37
N VAL A 76 0.46 2.46 -2.05
CA VAL A 76 1.34 1.28 -2.21
C VAL A 76 1.65 1.03 -3.69
N GLY A 77 0.65 1.11 -4.57
CA GLY A 77 0.83 0.99 -6.01
C GLY A 77 1.81 2.02 -6.56
N HIS A 78 1.75 3.26 -6.09
CA HIS A 78 2.67 4.32 -6.46
C HIS A 78 4.09 4.06 -5.95
N ARG A 79 4.23 3.57 -4.70
CA ARG A 79 5.53 3.17 -4.13
C ARG A 79 6.19 2.04 -4.94
N MET A 80 5.40 1.13 -5.50
CA MET A 80 5.87 0.02 -6.32
C MET A 80 5.91 0.31 -7.83
N ASN A 81 5.80 1.57 -8.25
CA ASN A 81 5.78 1.95 -9.67
C ASN A 81 7.16 1.82 -10.37
N ASP A 82 8.22 1.51 -9.62
CA ASP A 82 9.55 1.21 -10.16
C ASP A 82 9.56 -0.11 -10.96
N THR A 83 8.59 -0.99 -10.73
CA THR A 83 8.52 -2.30 -11.39
C THR A 83 7.15 -2.62 -11.96
N THR A 84 7.13 -3.36 -13.06
CA THR A 84 5.91 -3.86 -13.68
C THR A 84 5.40 -5.13 -13.01
N PHE A 85 6.32 -5.92 -12.42
CA PHE A 85 6.03 -7.15 -11.69
C PHE A 85 5.75 -6.88 -10.21
N ARG A 86 4.52 -6.47 -9.91
CA ARG A 86 4.11 -6.15 -8.54
C ARG A 86 3.66 -7.41 -7.81
N ASN A 87 4.60 -8.04 -7.11
CA ASN A 87 4.37 -9.29 -6.41
C ASN A 87 3.35 -9.14 -5.28
N ARG A 88 2.38 -10.04 -5.24
CA ARG A 88 1.28 -10.04 -4.26
C ARG A 88 1.77 -10.12 -2.82
N VAL A 89 2.84 -10.89 -2.56
CA VAL A 89 3.48 -10.97 -1.23
C VAL A 89 3.97 -9.60 -0.77
N THR A 90 4.70 -8.89 -1.63
CA THR A 90 5.24 -7.56 -1.35
C THR A 90 4.14 -6.53 -1.15
N VAL A 91 3.11 -6.55 -2.00
CA VAL A 91 1.94 -5.67 -1.87
C VAL A 91 1.24 -5.87 -0.52
N TYR A 92 1.00 -7.14 -0.14
CA TYR A 92 0.33 -7.46 1.13
C TYR A 92 1.17 -7.10 2.34
N TYR A 93 2.50 -7.27 2.25
CA TYR A 93 3.42 -6.85 3.30
C TYR A 93 3.37 -5.34 3.51
N LEU A 94 3.49 -4.54 2.44
CA LEU A 94 3.48 -3.08 2.51
C LEU A 94 2.13 -2.52 3.01
N LEU A 95 1.02 -3.13 2.61
CA LEU A 95 -0.30 -2.77 3.13
C LEU A 95 -0.41 -3.10 4.63
N ALA A 96 -0.04 -4.32 5.03
CA ALA A 96 -0.10 -4.72 6.43
C ALA A 96 0.83 -3.88 7.33
N GLU A 97 2.00 -3.47 6.83
CA GLU A 97 2.92 -2.55 7.49
C GLU A 97 2.28 -1.17 7.70
N ARG A 98 1.68 -0.58 6.65
CA ARG A 98 1.02 0.72 6.74
C ARG A 98 -0.10 0.76 7.78
N PHE A 99 -0.88 -0.30 7.87
CA PHE A 99 -1.95 -0.42 8.86
C PHE A 99 -1.49 -0.97 10.22
N GLY A 100 -0.20 -1.30 10.39
CA GLY A 100 0.32 -1.89 11.63
C GLY A 100 -0.26 -3.27 11.97
N LYS A 101 -0.74 -4.01 10.97
CA LYS A 101 -1.39 -5.32 11.10
C LYS A 101 -0.47 -6.51 10.75
N LEU A 102 0.85 -6.32 10.71
CA LEU A 102 1.82 -7.39 10.45
C LEU A 102 1.66 -8.57 11.42
N GLY A 103 1.29 -8.30 12.68
CA GLY A 103 1.03 -9.33 13.70
C GLY A 103 -0.04 -10.36 13.33
N VAL A 104 -0.94 -10.07 12.37
CA VAL A 104 -1.93 -11.05 11.88
C VAL A 104 -1.28 -12.22 11.13
N PHE A 105 -0.07 -12.01 10.60
CA PHE A 105 0.68 -13.02 9.84
C PHE A 105 1.75 -13.72 10.68
N HIS A 106 1.93 -13.32 11.94
CA HIS A 106 2.84 -14.00 12.84
C HIS A 106 2.17 -15.32 13.26
N HIS A 107 2.56 -16.43 12.62
CA HIS A 107 2.18 -17.74 13.14
C HIS A 107 3.02 -18.06 14.39
N ASP A 108 2.41 -18.73 15.35
CA ASP A 108 2.91 -18.97 16.71
C ASP A 108 4.41 -19.33 16.82
N SER A 109 5.24 -18.34 17.12
CA SER A 109 6.25 -18.44 18.19
C SER A 109 6.58 -17.05 18.73
N PRO A 110 6.76 -16.91 20.06
CA PRO A 110 6.71 -15.62 20.74
C PRO A 110 8.07 -14.93 20.82
N ALA A 111 8.00 -13.61 21.01
CA ALA A 111 9.08 -12.64 21.24
C ALA A 111 9.86 -12.23 19.98
N ALA A 112 9.82 -10.97 19.54
CA ALA A 112 9.92 -9.76 20.36
C ALA A 112 9.02 -8.61 19.88
N ALA A 113 8.28 -8.03 20.82
CA ALA A 113 7.86 -6.64 20.82
C ALA A 113 9.08 -5.74 21.19
N PRO A 114 9.09 -4.42 20.93
CA PRO A 114 7.97 -3.53 20.66
C PRO A 114 7.97 -3.02 19.20
N LEU A 115 6.81 -2.81 18.56
CA LEU A 115 6.14 -1.51 18.59
C LEU A 115 7.12 -0.35 18.77
N ALA A 116 8.05 -0.21 17.83
CA ALA A 116 8.70 1.06 17.57
C ALA A 116 7.65 1.96 16.91
N GLU A 117 6.99 2.72 17.77
CA GLU A 117 6.49 4.08 17.55
C GLU A 117 6.67 4.58 16.11
N ALA A 118 5.54 4.78 15.42
CA ALA A 118 5.49 5.57 14.21
C ALA A 118 6.16 6.93 14.45
N PRO A 119 7.06 7.40 13.58
CA PRO A 119 7.04 8.80 13.25
C PRO A 119 5.95 8.96 12.20
N VAL A 120 4.79 9.38 12.68
CA VAL A 120 3.96 10.31 11.94
C VAL A 120 4.87 11.40 11.36
N VAL A 121 5.17 11.34 10.07
CA VAL A 121 5.73 12.48 9.34
C VAL A 121 4.65 13.00 8.41
N ALA A 122 3.62 13.58 9.03
CA ALA A 122 3.07 14.80 8.46
C ALA A 122 4.03 15.94 8.86
N PRO A 123 4.32 16.86 7.93
CA PRO A 123 4.34 18.25 8.30
C PRO A 123 3.27 18.95 7.47
N VAL A 124 2.10 19.15 8.09
CA VAL A 124 1.38 20.41 7.91
C VAL A 124 1.89 21.26 9.07
N ILE A 125 2.52 22.43 8.89
CA ILE A 125 2.00 23.80 8.66
C ILE A 125 3.29 24.63 8.31
N ALA A 126 3.38 25.66 7.47
CA ALA A 126 2.50 26.79 7.24
C ALA A 126 2.98 27.62 6.02
N GLU A 127 2.05 28.08 5.19
CA GLU A 127 2.18 29.36 4.47
C GLU A 127 2.11 30.51 5.49
N PRO A 128 2.79 31.68 5.32
CA PRO A 128 2.28 32.68 4.37
C PRO A 128 3.32 33.63 3.70
N VAL A 129 2.89 34.17 2.54
CA VAL A 129 3.11 35.55 2.02
C VAL A 129 4.57 35.92 1.66
N VAL A 130 4.91 36.52 0.50
CA VAL A 130 4.53 37.88 0.11
C VAL A 130 4.57 38.10 -1.42
N THR A 131 3.49 38.74 -1.89
CA THR A 131 3.41 39.79 -2.94
C THR A 131 3.55 39.46 -4.43
N GLU A 132 2.38 39.30 -5.03
CA GLU A 132 1.88 40.08 -6.19
C GLU A 132 2.47 41.51 -6.34
N PRO A 133 2.55 42.09 -7.57
CA PRO A 133 1.31 42.47 -8.25
C PRO A 133 1.30 42.42 -9.80
N VAL A 134 0.05 42.34 -10.31
CA VAL A 134 -0.48 42.87 -11.60
C VAL A 134 0.09 42.29 -12.91
N VAL A 135 -0.70 41.84 -13.89
CA VAL A 135 -1.73 42.61 -14.61
C VAL A 135 -2.82 41.70 -15.22
N ALA A 136 -4.07 42.04 -14.89
CA ALA A 136 -5.32 42.05 -15.67
C ALA A 136 -5.93 40.77 -16.31
N GLU A 137 -7.02 40.34 -15.67
CA GLU A 137 -8.26 39.77 -16.24
C GLU A 137 -9.04 40.82 -17.09
N PRO A 138 -10.25 40.55 -17.66
CA PRO A 138 -10.93 39.31 -18.09
C PRO A 138 -11.59 39.43 -19.49
N ALA A 139 -12.11 38.32 -20.06
CA ALA A 139 -13.42 38.30 -20.75
C ALA A 139 -13.81 36.84 -21.14
N ILE A 140 -14.72 36.22 -20.40
CA ILE A 140 -16.13 35.99 -20.78
C ILE A 140 -16.32 34.86 -21.82
N ALA A 141 -16.88 33.73 -21.35
CA ALA A 141 -17.66 32.78 -22.14
C ALA A 141 -19.09 33.34 -22.33
N PRO A 142 -19.89 32.99 -23.37
CA PRO A 142 -20.35 31.61 -23.63
C PRO A 142 -20.50 31.28 -25.17
N PRO A 143 -21.09 30.13 -25.57
CA PRO A 143 -20.85 29.43 -26.85
C PRO A 143 -21.89 29.82 -27.97
N PRO A 144 -21.96 29.14 -29.14
CA PRO A 144 -22.37 29.73 -30.42
C PRO A 144 -23.90 29.74 -30.67
N PRO A 145 -24.32 30.39 -31.77
CA PRO A 145 -25.35 29.85 -32.67
C PRO A 145 -24.81 29.44 -34.04
#